data_AF-A0A3D5FG94-F1
#
_entry.id   AF-A0A3D5FG94-F1
#
_cell.length_a   1.000
_cell.length_b   1.000
_cell.length_c   1.000
_cell.angle_alpha   90.00
_cell.angle_beta   90.00
_cell.angle_gamma   90.00
#
_symmetry.space_group_name_H-M   'P 1'
#
loop_
_entity.id
_entity.type
_entity.pdbx_description
1 polymer ?
#
loop_
_entity_poly.entity_id
_entity_poly.type
_entity_poly.pdbx_seq_one_letter_code
_entity_poly.pdbx_strand_id
1 'polypeptide(L)'
;RVMSRTGAAAWALTPTSPTASNTSPSSVTDPFTRFGVAHLSATSMLQFRADPALGVLYLVFGIREAGSPAMHRGSALDHTIGQMLDDGVALDHAAARQLATDHYDNLIQETPEEYAPDAVSREREVVGQCLDRCYPVVSEWPTPLAYQHPIRLSLKGIEIPVIGFIDLRYGDAVRELKTSGKPRRGIIDDHAFQVSTYAMAIRQETGEWPQAFVDYITPKGMASFQLKNGKRWVREVVDT
;
A
#
# COMPACT_ATOMS: atom_id res chain seq x y z
N ARG A 1 -38.40 -78.30 -32.01
CA ARG A 1 -38.89 -77.18 -32.85
C ARG A 1 -38.91 -75.97 -31.92
N VAL A 2 -38.07 -74.94 -32.02
CA VAL A 2 -37.38 -74.34 -33.16
C VAL A 2 -36.13 -73.62 -32.62
N MET A 3 -35.01 -73.85 -33.31
CA MET A 3 -33.82 -73.01 -33.55
C MET A 3 -32.96 -72.53 -32.36
N SER A 4 -31.75 -73.07 -32.15
CA SER A 4 -30.50 -73.09 -32.97
C SER A 4 -29.62 -71.87 -32.65
N ARG A 5 -28.49 -72.11 -31.94
CA ARG A 5 -27.10 -72.19 -32.48
C ARG A 5 -26.54 -70.78 -32.70
N THR A 6 -25.36 -70.38 -32.26
CA THR A 6 -24.02 -70.98 -32.06
C THR A 6 -23.17 -69.77 -31.60
N GLY A 7 -22.09 -69.81 -30.81
CA GLY A 7 -21.02 -70.77 -30.62
C GLY A 7 -19.68 -69.99 -30.64
N ALA A 8 -18.70 -70.50 -29.89
CA ALA A 8 -17.25 -70.16 -29.90
C ALA A 8 -16.82 -68.80 -29.30
N ALA A 9 -15.62 -68.63 -28.76
CA ALA A 9 -14.60 -69.49 -28.13
C ALA A 9 -13.61 -68.50 -27.47
N ALA A 10 -13.11 -68.83 -26.28
CA ALA A 10 -12.26 -67.97 -25.47
C ALA A 10 -10.82 -67.93 -26.00
N TRP A 11 -10.28 -66.72 -26.23
CA TRP A 11 -8.86 -66.45 -26.40
C TRP A 11 -8.38 -65.47 -25.33
N ALA A 12 -7.21 -65.77 -24.77
CA ALA A 12 -6.59 -65.16 -23.61
C ALA A 12 -6.17 -63.69 -23.85
N LEU A 13 -6.38 -62.85 -22.82
CA LEU A 13 -5.93 -61.46 -22.78
C LEU A 13 -4.53 -61.38 -22.18
N THR A 14 -3.56 -60.93 -22.97
CA THR A 14 -2.27 -60.42 -22.48
C THR A 14 -2.43 -59.01 -21.92
N PRO A 15 -1.75 -58.65 -20.81
CA PRO A 15 -1.82 -57.30 -20.27
C PRO A 15 -0.94 -56.38 -21.11
N THR A 16 -1.56 -55.43 -21.80
CA THR A 16 -0.85 -54.27 -22.38
C THR A 16 -0.82 -53.17 -21.34
N SER A 17 0.39 -52.82 -20.89
CA SER A 17 0.63 -51.67 -20.02
C SER A 17 0.14 -50.39 -20.72
N PRO A 18 -0.64 -49.52 -20.05
CA PRO A 18 -0.93 -48.21 -20.59
C PRO A 18 0.35 -47.36 -20.54
N THR A 19 0.78 -46.89 -21.71
CA THR A 19 1.79 -45.84 -21.85
C THR A 19 1.26 -44.60 -21.12
N ALA A 20 1.86 -44.29 -19.96
CA ALA A 20 1.58 -43.06 -19.26
C ALA A 20 2.01 -41.89 -20.16
N SER A 21 1.04 -41.21 -20.76
CA SER A 21 1.22 -39.89 -21.33
C SER A 21 1.53 -38.94 -20.18
N ASN A 22 2.81 -38.75 -19.90
CA ASN A 22 3.30 -37.79 -18.91
C ASN A 22 3.11 -36.38 -19.47
N THR A 23 1.87 -35.90 -19.43
CA THR A 23 1.56 -34.47 -19.50
C THR A 23 1.15 -34.05 -18.10
N SER A 24 2.13 -33.99 -17.21
CA SER A 24 2.02 -33.12 -16.05
C SER A 24 1.80 -31.71 -16.62
N PRO A 25 0.67 -31.03 -16.33
CA PRO A 25 0.67 -29.59 -16.49
C PRO A 25 1.84 -29.11 -15.65
N SER A 26 2.78 -28.40 -16.26
CA SER A 26 3.75 -27.61 -15.51
C SER A 26 2.92 -26.65 -14.68
N SER A 27 2.58 -27.05 -13.45
CA SER A 27 2.03 -26.17 -12.46
C SER A 27 3.13 -25.14 -12.26
N VAL A 28 2.99 -23.99 -12.93
CA VAL A 28 3.68 -22.79 -12.51
C VAL A 28 3.12 -22.54 -11.13
N THR A 29 3.76 -23.14 -10.13
CA THR A 29 3.53 -22.79 -8.75
C THR A 29 3.87 -21.33 -8.69
N ASP A 30 2.85 -20.50 -8.45
CA ASP A 30 3.00 -19.08 -8.21
C ASP A 30 4.25 -18.86 -7.33
N PRO A 31 5.29 -18.17 -7.84
CA PRO A 31 6.55 -18.03 -7.14
C PRO A 31 6.35 -17.36 -5.77
N PHE A 32 5.33 -16.52 -5.61
CA PHE A 32 5.02 -15.83 -4.37
C PHE A 32 4.42 -16.76 -3.32
N THR A 33 3.48 -17.63 -3.72
CA THR A 33 2.88 -18.65 -2.83
C THR A 33 3.95 -19.52 -2.16
N ARG A 34 5.00 -19.90 -2.89
CA ARG A 34 6.12 -20.70 -2.32
C ARG A 34 6.80 -20.02 -1.13
N PHE A 35 6.86 -18.68 -1.13
CA PHE A 35 7.50 -17.88 -0.10
C PHE A 35 6.50 -17.25 0.88
N GLY A 36 5.22 -17.65 0.83
CA GLY A 36 4.18 -17.10 1.72
C GLY A 36 3.84 -15.63 1.45
N VAL A 37 4.20 -15.10 0.29
CA VAL A 37 3.90 -13.71 -0.09
C VAL A 37 2.51 -13.67 -0.74
N ALA A 38 1.54 -13.07 -0.06
CA ALA A 38 0.15 -13.03 -0.53
C ALA A 38 -0.21 -11.75 -1.32
N HIS A 39 0.60 -10.70 -1.19
CA HIS A 39 0.41 -9.41 -1.84
C HIS A 39 1.73 -8.62 -1.86
N LEU A 40 1.79 -7.62 -2.72
CA LEU A 40 2.80 -6.56 -2.70
C LEU A 40 2.17 -5.27 -2.16
N SER A 41 2.99 -4.29 -1.82
CA SER A 41 2.56 -2.90 -1.64
C SER A 41 3.42 -1.98 -2.53
N ALA A 42 2.95 -0.76 -2.77
CA ALA A 42 3.75 0.22 -3.51
C ALA A 42 5.12 0.45 -2.87
N THR A 43 5.18 0.49 -1.53
CA THR A 43 6.43 0.64 -0.77
C THR A 43 7.30 -0.60 -0.83
N SER A 44 6.74 -1.82 -0.86
CA SER A 44 7.54 -3.04 -1.00
C SER A 44 8.13 -3.18 -2.41
N MET A 45 7.38 -2.77 -3.44
CA MET A 45 7.87 -2.71 -4.82
C MET A 45 9.03 -1.71 -4.95
N LEU A 46 8.89 -0.51 -4.37
CA LEU A 46 9.96 0.49 -4.32
C LEU A 46 11.20 -0.04 -3.60
N GLN A 47 11.02 -0.69 -2.45
CA GLN A 47 12.12 -1.28 -1.69
C GLN A 47 12.89 -2.31 -2.51
N PHE A 48 12.17 -3.24 -3.17
CA PHE A 48 12.78 -4.25 -4.02
C PHE A 48 13.49 -3.63 -5.23
N ARG A 49 12.90 -2.60 -5.83
CA ARG A 49 13.50 -1.88 -6.96
C ARG A 49 14.80 -1.17 -6.59
N ALA A 50 14.85 -0.56 -5.40
CA ALA A 50 16.02 0.17 -4.92
C ALA A 50 17.14 -0.77 -4.45
N ASP A 51 16.77 -1.82 -3.70
CA ASP A 51 17.68 -2.86 -3.22
C ASP A 51 16.95 -4.22 -3.20
N PRO A 52 17.16 -5.06 -4.23
CA PRO A 52 16.51 -6.36 -4.31
C PRO A 52 16.84 -7.29 -3.14
N ALA A 53 18.06 -7.21 -2.58
CA ALA A 53 18.46 -8.06 -1.47
C ALA A 53 17.68 -7.66 -0.21
N LEU A 54 17.59 -6.36 0.08
CA LEU A 54 16.77 -5.84 1.18
C LEU A 54 15.28 -6.13 0.96
N GLY A 55 14.79 -6.00 -0.28
CA GLY A 55 13.43 -6.37 -0.65
C GLY A 55 13.09 -7.83 -0.34
N VAL A 56 14.01 -8.76 -0.63
CA VAL A 56 13.84 -10.18 -0.28
C VAL A 56 13.84 -10.39 1.23
N LEU A 57 14.74 -9.75 1.99
CA LEU A 57 14.72 -9.80 3.46
C LEU A 57 13.38 -9.36 4.03
N TYR A 58 12.81 -8.30 3.47
CA TYR A 58 11.56 -7.70 3.94
C TYR A 58 10.32 -8.52 3.57
N LEU A 59 10.26 -8.99 2.31
CA LEU A 59 9.10 -9.70 1.77
C LEU A 59 9.07 -11.18 2.15
N VAL A 60 10.22 -11.86 2.11
CA VAL A 60 10.30 -13.31 2.29
C VAL A 60 10.65 -13.68 3.73
N PHE A 61 11.57 -12.95 4.34
CA PHE A 61 12.05 -13.27 5.70
C PHE A 61 11.35 -12.45 6.80
N GLY A 62 10.59 -11.41 6.44
CA GLY A 62 9.89 -10.55 7.40
C GLY A 62 10.82 -9.73 8.31
N ILE A 63 12.11 -9.64 7.97
CA ILE A 63 13.10 -8.87 8.73
C ILE A 63 12.91 -7.40 8.35
N ARG A 64 12.76 -6.50 9.32
CA ARG A 64 12.58 -5.07 9.10
C ARG A 64 13.65 -4.27 9.83
N GLU A 65 14.02 -3.12 9.29
CA GLU A 65 14.75 -2.10 10.05
C GLU A 65 13.91 -1.61 11.21
N ALA A 66 14.60 -1.18 12.28
CA ALA A 66 13.96 -0.44 13.35
C ALA A 66 13.32 0.83 12.78
N GLY A 67 12.12 1.13 13.26
CA GLY A 67 11.45 2.40 13.04
C GLY A 67 12.20 3.57 13.65
N SER A 68 11.57 4.73 13.57
CA SER A 68 12.13 5.97 14.13
C SER A 68 11.04 6.84 14.73
N PRO A 69 11.38 7.71 15.71
CA PRO A 69 10.47 8.74 16.21
C PRO A 69 9.82 9.58 15.09
N ALA A 70 10.50 9.78 13.96
CA ALA A 70 9.98 10.52 12.82
C ALA A 70 8.88 9.76 12.04
N MET A 71 8.87 8.42 12.07
CA MET A 71 7.79 7.62 11.47
C MET A 71 6.50 7.76 12.27
N HIS A 72 6.60 7.70 13.60
CA HIS A 72 5.44 7.89 14.50
C HIS A 72 4.82 9.28 14.38
N ARG A 73 5.63 10.31 14.11
CA ARG A 73 5.12 11.65 13.75
C ARG A 73 4.24 11.60 12.51
N GLY A 74 4.66 10.85 11.49
CA GLY A 74 3.89 10.62 10.26
C GLY A 74 2.52 10.05 10.56
N SER A 75 2.49 8.92 11.27
CA SER A 75 1.26 8.22 11.64
C SER A 75 0.32 9.08 12.50
N ALA A 76 0.85 9.84 13.47
CA ALA A 76 0.04 10.70 14.33
C ALA A 76 -0.62 11.85 13.58
N LEU A 77 0.10 12.48 12.64
CA LEU A 77 -0.46 13.55 11.82
C LEU A 77 -1.47 13.01 10.80
N ASP A 78 -1.19 11.88 10.17
CA ASP A 78 -2.13 11.22 9.26
C ASP A 78 -3.46 10.88 9.97
N HIS A 79 -3.38 10.19 11.12
CA HIS A 79 -4.54 9.86 11.94
C HIS A 79 -5.34 11.09 12.33
N THR A 80 -4.67 12.13 12.84
CA THR A 80 -5.34 13.37 13.27
C THR A 80 -6.03 14.07 12.11
N ILE A 81 -5.39 14.14 10.94
CA ILE A 81 -6.00 14.74 9.75
C ILE A 81 -7.22 13.93 9.30
N GLY A 82 -7.13 12.59 9.35
CA GLY A 82 -8.28 11.73 9.11
C GLY A 82 -9.47 12.04 10.04
N GLN A 83 -9.21 12.23 11.33
CA GLN A 83 -10.25 12.59 12.31
C GLN A 83 -10.77 14.02 12.14
N MET A 84 -9.93 14.98 11.75
CA MET A 84 -10.35 16.35 11.49
C MET A 84 -11.31 16.47 10.31
N LEU A 85 -11.20 15.56 9.35
CA LEU A 85 -12.01 15.55 8.13
C LEU A 85 -13.19 14.59 8.21
N ASP A 86 -13.41 13.94 9.35
CA ASP A 86 -14.59 13.11 9.57
C ASP A 86 -15.78 14.01 9.93
N ASP A 87 -16.85 13.98 9.13
CA ASP A 87 -18.10 14.72 9.35
C ASP A 87 -18.71 14.48 10.75
N GLY A 88 -18.38 13.35 11.39
CA GLY A 88 -18.82 13.02 12.74
C GLY A 88 -18.08 13.74 13.87
N VAL A 89 -16.95 14.39 13.60
CA VAL A 89 -16.04 14.91 14.63
C VAL A 89 -15.62 16.35 14.34
N ALA A 90 -16.18 17.31 15.08
CA ALA A 90 -15.71 18.70 15.04
C ALA A 90 -14.52 18.88 15.98
N LEU A 91 -13.30 18.95 15.43
CA LEU A 91 -12.09 19.25 16.17
C LEU A 91 -11.68 20.72 15.98
N ASP A 92 -11.75 21.51 17.05
CA ASP A 92 -11.07 22.80 17.07
C ASP A 92 -9.54 22.62 17.04
N HIS A 93 -8.82 23.72 16.82
CA HIS A 93 -7.37 23.67 16.67
C HIS A 93 -6.66 23.09 17.92
N ALA A 94 -7.13 23.43 19.11
CA ALA A 94 -6.53 22.95 20.35
C ALA A 94 -6.78 21.45 20.54
N ALA A 95 -8.00 20.98 20.25
CA ALA A 95 -8.38 19.58 20.32
C ALA A 95 -7.61 18.73 19.30
N ALA A 96 -7.48 19.21 18.05
CA ALA A 96 -6.69 18.53 17.03
C ALA A 96 -5.21 18.43 17.46
N ARG A 97 -4.65 19.50 18.07
CA ARG A 97 -3.27 19.50 18.57
C ARG A 97 -3.06 18.49 19.67
N GLN A 98 -3.98 18.45 20.61
CA GLN A 98 -3.95 17.48 21.70
C GLN A 98 -4.02 16.05 21.16
N LEU A 99 -4.97 15.78 20.24
CA LEU A 99 -5.11 14.47 19.60
C LEU A 99 -3.82 14.02 18.89
N ALA A 100 -3.18 14.89 18.12
CA ALA A 100 -1.93 14.58 17.43
C ALA A 100 -0.80 14.24 18.41
N THR A 101 -0.65 15.01 19.48
CA THR A 101 0.41 14.75 20.47
C THR A 101 0.13 13.49 21.29
N ASP A 102 -1.12 13.24 21.66
CA ASP A 102 -1.49 12.04 22.43
C ASP A 102 -1.34 10.77 21.59
N HIS A 103 -1.74 10.82 20.31
CA HIS A 103 -1.54 9.69 19.41
C HIS A 103 -0.05 9.41 19.17
N TYR A 104 0.77 10.45 19.05
CA TYR A 104 2.23 10.29 18.98
C TYR A 104 2.78 9.63 20.25
N ASP A 105 2.40 10.12 21.43
CA ASP A 105 2.87 9.59 22.71
C ASP A 105 2.46 8.12 22.88
N ASN A 106 1.25 7.75 22.48
CA ASN A 106 0.77 6.37 22.50
C ASN A 106 1.59 5.46 21.56
N LEU A 107 1.86 5.89 20.33
CA LEU A 107 2.70 5.13 19.38
C LEU A 107 4.11 4.87 19.94
N ILE A 108 4.69 5.86 20.62
CA ILE A 108 5.99 5.73 21.28
C ILE A 108 5.93 4.79 22.49
N GLN A 109 4.82 4.74 23.22
CA GLN A 109 4.66 3.83 24.36
C GLN A 109 4.40 2.38 23.93
N GLU A 110 3.69 2.17 22.82
CA GLU A 110 3.27 0.85 22.34
C GLU A 110 4.34 0.15 21.48
N THR A 111 5.28 0.91 20.90
CA THR A 111 6.36 0.31 20.10
C THR A 111 7.33 -0.48 20.99
N PRO A 112 7.80 -1.67 20.55
CA PRO A 112 8.84 -2.43 21.27
C PRO A 112 10.25 -1.82 21.13
N GLU A 113 10.39 -0.75 20.34
CA GLU A 113 11.68 -0.12 20.07
C GLU A 113 12.04 0.93 21.12
N GLU A 114 13.30 0.93 21.55
CA GLU A 114 13.82 1.95 22.45
C GLU A 114 14.44 3.10 21.67
N TYR A 115 13.96 4.32 21.93
CA TYR A 115 14.49 5.54 21.32
C TYR A 115 15.13 6.46 22.35
N ALA A 116 16.08 7.27 21.89
CA ALA A 116 16.69 8.29 22.73
C ALA A 116 15.62 9.33 23.16
N PRO A 117 15.51 9.69 24.46
CA PRO A 117 14.48 10.61 24.94
C PRO A 117 14.49 11.99 24.25
N ASP A 118 15.67 12.50 23.90
CA ASP A 118 15.81 13.77 23.18
C ASP A 118 15.26 13.71 21.76
N ALA A 119 15.40 12.56 21.07
CA ALA A 119 14.84 12.33 19.75
C ALA A 119 13.30 12.26 19.79
N VAL A 120 12.75 11.59 20.79
CA VAL A 120 11.29 11.53 21.03
C VAL A 120 10.74 12.93 21.33
N SER A 121 11.35 13.65 22.27
CA SER A 121 10.92 15.00 22.64
C SER A 121 10.96 15.97 21.46
N ARG A 122 12.01 15.90 20.64
CA ARG A 122 12.15 16.70 19.42
C ARG A 122 11.04 16.41 18.42
N GLU A 123 10.77 15.14 18.13
CA GLU A 123 9.75 14.78 17.15
C GLU A 123 8.33 15.06 17.64
N ARG A 124 8.06 14.91 18.93
CA ARG A 124 6.81 15.35 19.56
C ARG A 124 6.56 16.85 19.37
N GLU A 125 7.59 17.68 19.50
CA GLU A 125 7.48 19.12 19.23
C GLU A 125 7.15 19.39 17.75
N VAL A 126 7.81 18.66 16.84
CA VAL A 126 7.58 18.75 15.39
C VAL A 126 6.14 18.34 15.04
N VAL A 127 5.53 17.35 15.70
CA VAL A 127 4.11 17.01 15.53
C VAL A 127 3.23 18.24 15.72
N GLY A 128 3.38 18.93 16.87
CA GLY A 128 2.61 20.13 17.16
C GLY A 128 2.85 21.24 16.14
N GLN A 129 4.12 21.51 15.81
CA GLN A 129 4.46 22.54 14.82
C GLN A 129 3.89 22.24 13.43
N CYS A 130 3.90 20.98 13.00
CA CYS A 130 3.28 20.56 11.75
C CYS A 130 1.78 20.79 11.77
N LEU A 131 1.09 20.41 12.85
CA LEU A 131 -0.34 20.57 12.95
C LEU A 131 -0.75 22.04 12.95
N ASP A 132 -0.07 22.90 13.72
CA ASP A 132 -0.36 24.35 13.74
C ASP A 132 -0.33 24.97 12.34
N ARG A 133 0.52 24.42 11.47
CA ARG A 133 0.71 24.93 10.11
C ARG A 133 -0.28 24.35 9.12
N CYS A 134 -0.69 23.09 9.25
CA CYS A 134 -1.63 22.48 8.32
C CYS A 134 -3.09 22.71 8.72
N TYR A 135 -3.40 22.87 10.02
CA TYR A 135 -4.77 23.04 10.52
C TYR A 135 -5.61 24.08 9.74
N PRO A 136 -5.16 25.34 9.54
CA PRO A 136 -5.98 26.34 8.84
C PRO A 136 -6.20 26.03 7.35
N VAL A 137 -5.44 25.10 6.77
CA VAL A 137 -5.61 24.67 5.37
C VAL A 137 -6.52 23.44 5.31
N VAL A 138 -6.24 22.45 6.16
CA VAL A 138 -6.94 21.16 6.15
C VAL A 138 -8.37 21.29 6.69
N SER A 139 -8.61 22.15 7.69
CA SER A 139 -9.96 22.37 8.23
C SER A 139 -10.97 22.95 7.21
N GLU A 140 -10.47 23.53 6.12
CA GLU A 140 -11.29 24.06 5.02
C GLU A 140 -11.48 23.03 3.88
N TRP A 141 -10.87 21.85 3.99
CA TRP A 141 -11.07 20.80 3.00
C TRP A 141 -12.45 20.15 3.16
N PRO A 142 -13.08 19.73 2.05
CA PRO A 142 -14.30 18.94 2.15
C PRO A 142 -13.99 17.58 2.79
N THR A 143 -15.02 16.95 3.34
CA THR A 143 -14.94 15.59 3.85
C THR A 143 -14.61 14.61 2.71
N PRO A 144 -13.58 13.75 2.87
CA PRO A 144 -13.27 12.72 1.90
C PRO A 144 -14.37 11.66 1.87
N LEU A 145 -14.49 10.97 0.73
CA LEU A 145 -15.33 9.77 0.63
C LEU A 145 -14.86 8.66 1.57
N ALA A 146 -13.55 8.59 1.83
CA ALA A 146 -12.96 7.66 2.78
C ALA A 146 -11.59 8.16 3.25
N TYR A 147 -11.32 7.98 4.54
CA TYR A 147 -9.98 7.99 5.13
C TYR A 147 -9.44 6.55 5.18
N GLN A 148 -8.16 6.35 4.86
CA GLN A 148 -7.51 5.03 4.77
C GLN A 148 -8.28 4.06 3.84
N HIS A 149 -8.56 4.50 2.61
CA HIS A 149 -9.30 3.70 1.63
C HIS A 149 -8.42 2.54 1.11
N PRO A 150 -8.84 1.27 1.30
CA PRO A 150 -8.05 0.13 0.85
C PRO A 150 -8.06 0.04 -0.67
N ILE A 151 -6.90 -0.25 -1.26
CA ILE A 151 -6.77 -0.49 -2.70
C ILE A 151 -6.36 -1.94 -2.98
N ARG A 152 -6.79 -2.42 -4.16
CA ARG A 152 -6.35 -3.69 -4.74
C ARG A 152 -6.09 -3.47 -6.22
N LEU A 153 -4.82 -3.57 -6.62
CA LEU A 153 -4.39 -3.45 -8.01
C LEU A 153 -3.85 -4.79 -8.51
N SER A 154 -4.48 -5.34 -9.54
CA SER A 154 -3.94 -6.47 -10.30
C SER A 154 -3.07 -5.99 -11.44
N LEU A 155 -1.81 -6.47 -11.49
CA LEU A 155 -0.87 -6.22 -12.57
C LEU A 155 -0.80 -7.44 -13.51
N LYS A 156 -0.67 -7.18 -14.82
CA LYS A 156 -0.59 -8.27 -15.80
C LYS A 156 0.76 -8.99 -15.63
N GLY A 157 0.70 -10.31 -15.44
CA GLY A 157 1.91 -11.14 -15.30
C GLY A 157 2.44 -11.24 -13.88
N ILE A 158 1.73 -10.69 -12.89
CA ILE A 158 2.00 -10.86 -11.45
C ILE A 158 0.76 -11.50 -10.83
N GLU A 159 0.94 -12.66 -10.19
CA GLU A 159 -0.16 -13.50 -9.68
C GLU A 159 -0.84 -12.90 -8.44
N ILE A 160 -0.08 -12.16 -7.63
CA ILE A 160 -0.54 -11.54 -6.39
C ILE A 160 -0.91 -10.06 -6.60
N PRO A 161 -1.92 -9.54 -5.87
CA PRO A 161 -2.29 -8.14 -5.97
C PRO A 161 -1.27 -7.22 -5.31
N VAL A 162 -1.23 -5.97 -5.77
CA VAL A 162 -0.69 -4.86 -4.98
C VAL A 162 -1.81 -4.31 -4.10
N ILE A 163 -1.59 -4.25 -2.79
CA ILE A 163 -2.50 -3.66 -1.81
C ILE A 163 -1.86 -2.45 -1.12
N GLY A 164 -2.70 -1.62 -0.52
CA GLY A 164 -2.28 -0.43 0.20
C GLY A 164 -3.50 0.35 0.65
N PHE A 165 -3.25 1.53 1.22
CA PHE A 165 -4.29 2.42 1.69
C PHE A 165 -4.00 3.82 1.16
N ILE A 166 -5.04 4.46 0.62
CA ILE A 166 -5.00 5.87 0.26
C ILE A 166 -5.39 6.65 1.50
N ASP A 167 -4.54 7.58 1.94
CA ASP A 167 -4.79 8.36 3.15
C ASP A 167 -6.13 9.10 3.04
N LEU A 168 -6.36 9.87 1.96
CA LEU A 168 -7.63 10.56 1.73
C LEU A 168 -8.14 10.32 0.30
N ARG A 169 -9.34 9.71 0.20
CA ARG A 169 -10.02 9.46 -1.07
C ARG A 169 -11.17 10.43 -1.28
N TYR A 170 -11.14 11.14 -2.41
CA TYR A 170 -12.23 11.97 -2.91
C TYR A 170 -12.83 11.37 -4.19
N GLY A 171 -13.93 11.93 -4.67
CA GLY A 171 -14.60 11.45 -5.88
C GLY A 171 -13.66 11.42 -7.09
N ASP A 172 -12.97 12.53 -7.33
CA ASP A 172 -12.07 12.71 -8.48
C ASP A 172 -10.59 12.70 -8.11
N ALA A 173 -10.22 12.45 -6.85
CA ALA A 173 -8.84 12.57 -6.39
C ALA A 173 -8.43 11.52 -5.35
N VAL A 174 -7.16 11.13 -5.42
CA VAL A 174 -6.44 10.37 -4.38
C VAL A 174 -5.33 11.26 -3.82
N ARG A 175 -5.21 11.32 -2.50
CA ARG A 175 -4.20 12.14 -1.82
C ARG A 175 -3.39 11.29 -0.85
N GLU A 176 -2.07 11.42 -0.93
CA GLU A 176 -1.09 10.85 -0.01
C GLU A 176 -0.52 11.96 0.88
N LEU A 177 -0.60 11.79 2.19
CA LEU A 177 -0.03 12.69 3.19
C LEU A 177 1.41 12.27 3.50
N LYS A 178 2.32 13.24 3.52
CA LYS A 178 3.73 13.01 3.86
C LYS A 178 4.22 14.05 4.85
N THR A 179 4.84 13.60 5.93
CA THR A 179 5.46 14.51 6.90
C THR A 179 6.96 14.56 6.68
N SER A 180 7.56 15.75 6.81
CA SER A 180 9.01 15.89 6.76
C SER A 180 9.52 17.12 7.51
N GLY A 181 10.73 17.05 8.05
CA GLY A 181 11.37 18.18 8.71
C GLY A 181 11.78 19.34 7.77
N LYS A 182 11.77 19.12 6.45
CA LYS A 182 12.14 20.12 5.44
C LYS A 182 11.08 20.25 4.34
N PRO A 183 10.77 21.47 3.86
CA PRO A 183 9.89 21.67 2.71
C PRO A 183 10.39 20.97 1.45
N ARG A 184 9.45 20.47 0.64
CA ARG A 184 9.72 19.93 -0.69
C ARG A 184 9.37 20.95 -1.77
N ARG A 185 10.10 20.92 -2.88
CA ARG A 185 9.83 21.78 -4.06
C ARG A 185 8.95 21.08 -5.11
N GLY A 186 8.67 19.79 -4.92
CA GLY A 186 7.92 18.95 -5.85
C GLY A 186 7.82 17.52 -5.32
N ILE A 187 7.07 16.70 -6.04
CA ILE A 187 6.93 15.27 -5.74
C ILE A 187 8.25 14.57 -6.03
N ILE A 188 8.75 13.77 -5.08
CA ILE A 188 9.91 12.90 -5.30
C ILE A 188 9.47 11.59 -5.95
N ASP A 189 10.40 10.95 -6.67
CA ASP A 189 10.14 9.78 -7.50
C ASP A 189 9.42 8.64 -6.76
N ASP A 190 9.82 8.32 -5.53
CA ASP A 190 9.17 7.27 -4.72
C ASP A 190 7.70 7.60 -4.38
N HIS A 191 7.42 8.86 -4.05
CA HIS A 191 6.04 9.29 -3.75
C HIS A 191 5.19 9.38 -5.01
N ALA A 192 5.79 9.74 -6.15
CA ALA A 192 5.13 9.73 -7.44
C ALA A 192 4.75 8.31 -7.88
N PHE A 193 5.64 7.34 -7.65
CA PHE A 193 5.37 5.92 -7.84
C PHE A 193 4.21 5.47 -6.95
N GLN A 194 4.28 5.75 -5.65
CA GLN A 194 3.25 5.34 -4.68
C GLN A 194 1.86 5.86 -5.05
N VAL A 195 1.72 7.17 -5.28
CA VAL A 195 0.41 7.77 -5.61
C VAL A 195 -0.09 7.33 -6.99
N SER A 196 0.82 6.98 -7.92
CA SER A 196 0.44 6.42 -9.23
C SER A 196 -0.13 5.02 -9.11
N THR A 197 0.43 4.18 -8.24
CA THR A 197 -0.11 2.85 -7.93
C THR A 197 -1.55 2.96 -7.44
N TYR A 198 -1.83 3.94 -6.57
CA TYR A 198 -3.18 4.18 -6.07
C TYR A 198 -4.13 4.67 -7.16
N ALA A 199 -3.71 5.64 -7.98
CA ALA A 199 -4.52 6.10 -9.10
C ALA A 199 -4.81 4.97 -10.11
N MET A 200 -3.87 4.05 -10.33
CA MET A 200 -4.06 2.85 -11.15
C MET A 200 -5.09 1.90 -10.54
N ALA A 201 -5.03 1.67 -9.22
CA ALA A 201 -5.99 0.83 -8.52
C ALA A 201 -7.41 1.39 -8.67
N ILE A 202 -7.57 2.70 -8.44
CA ILE A 202 -8.86 3.37 -8.58
C ILE A 202 -9.38 3.32 -10.02
N ARG A 203 -8.50 3.48 -11.02
CA ARG A 203 -8.90 3.30 -12.41
C ARG A 203 -9.35 1.87 -12.70
N GLN A 204 -8.67 0.87 -12.16
CA GLN A 204 -9.05 -0.52 -12.36
C GLN A 204 -10.41 -0.83 -11.73
N GLU A 205 -10.70 -0.22 -10.58
CA GLU A 205 -11.97 -0.35 -9.87
C GLU A 205 -13.13 0.39 -10.55
N THR A 206 -12.91 1.65 -10.95
CA THR A 206 -13.99 2.58 -11.36
C THR A 206 -14.04 2.84 -12.86
N GLY A 207 -12.98 2.53 -13.60
CA GLY A 207 -12.80 2.90 -15.00
C GLY A 207 -12.27 4.31 -15.24
N GLU A 208 -12.25 5.17 -14.22
CA GLU A 208 -11.86 6.58 -14.33
C GLU A 208 -10.49 6.85 -13.70
N TRP A 209 -9.73 7.77 -14.31
CA TRP A 209 -8.47 8.22 -13.72
C TRP A 209 -8.73 9.32 -12.69
N PRO A 210 -8.41 9.11 -11.41
CA PRO A 210 -8.43 10.21 -10.45
C PRO A 210 -7.22 11.12 -10.66
N GLN A 211 -7.35 12.36 -10.19
CA GLN A 211 -6.22 13.22 -9.91
C GLN A 211 -5.40 12.61 -8.76
N ALA A 212 -4.07 12.67 -8.86
CA ALA A 212 -3.17 12.16 -7.83
C ALA A 212 -2.41 13.31 -7.18
N PHE A 213 -2.46 13.41 -5.85
CA PHE A 213 -1.77 14.45 -5.08
C PHE A 213 -0.86 13.86 -4.01
N VAL A 214 0.22 14.58 -3.73
CA VAL A 214 1.04 14.37 -2.54
C VAL A 214 1.07 15.67 -1.74
N ASP A 215 0.69 15.57 -0.47
CA ASP A 215 0.60 16.67 0.47
C ASP A 215 1.75 16.60 1.47
N TYR A 216 2.70 17.53 1.34
CA TYR A 216 3.83 17.60 2.26
C TYR A 216 3.53 18.53 3.43
N ILE A 217 3.55 17.98 4.63
CA ILE A 217 3.32 18.68 5.89
C ILE A 217 4.66 18.84 6.60
N THR A 218 4.98 20.08 6.96
CA THR A 218 6.24 20.42 7.62
C THR A 218 6.02 21.49 8.69
N PRO A 219 6.96 21.68 9.64
CA PRO A 219 6.91 22.78 10.60
C PRO A 219 6.89 24.18 9.99
N LYS A 220 7.23 24.29 8.71
CA LYS A 220 7.28 25.56 7.96
C LYS A 220 6.02 25.83 7.14
N GLY A 221 5.12 24.86 7.02
CA GLY A 221 3.96 24.95 6.15
C GLY A 221 3.60 23.63 5.48
N MET A 222 2.46 23.65 4.81
CA MET A 222 1.94 22.57 3.99
C MET A 222 2.03 22.94 2.50
N ALA A 223 2.38 21.97 1.66
CA ALA A 223 2.38 22.15 0.20
C ALA A 223 1.79 20.93 -0.50
N SER A 224 0.77 21.17 -1.32
CA SER A 224 0.11 20.16 -2.14
C SER A 224 0.65 20.17 -3.56
N PHE A 225 1.06 19.01 -4.06
CA PHE A 225 1.53 18.86 -5.43
C PHE A 225 0.66 17.84 -6.17
N GLN A 226 0.14 18.24 -7.33
CA GLN A 226 -0.52 17.31 -8.23
C GLN A 226 0.52 16.59 -9.09
N LEU A 227 0.41 15.27 -9.20
CA LEU A 227 1.24 14.51 -10.11
C LEU A 227 0.88 14.83 -11.57
N LYS A 228 1.76 15.56 -12.24
CA LYS A 228 1.70 15.79 -13.68
C LYS A 228 2.51 14.69 -14.39
N ASN A 229 2.07 14.28 -15.59
CA ASN A 229 2.70 13.24 -16.40
C ASN A 229 2.65 11.81 -15.82
N GLY A 230 1.50 11.41 -15.27
CA GLY A 230 1.29 10.07 -14.72
C GLY A 230 1.64 8.90 -15.65
N LYS A 231 1.64 9.08 -16.98
CA LYS A 231 2.03 8.01 -17.94
C LYS A 231 3.43 7.43 -17.71
N ARG A 232 4.40 8.26 -17.29
CA ARG A 232 5.75 7.77 -16.94
C ARG A 232 5.65 6.81 -15.75
N TRP A 233 4.99 7.26 -14.70
CA TRP A 233 4.89 6.52 -13.44
C TRP A 233 4.05 5.26 -13.55
N VAL A 234 2.97 5.29 -14.33
CA VAL A 234 2.18 4.09 -14.67
C VAL A 234 3.06 3.03 -15.33
N ARG A 235 3.95 3.45 -16.23
CA ARG A 235 4.92 2.53 -16.84
C ARG A 235 5.89 1.99 -15.80
N GLU A 236 6.45 2.85 -14.96
CA GLU A 236 7.36 2.40 -13.90
C GLU A 236 6.70 1.38 -12.94
N VAL A 237 5.42 1.56 -12.59
CA VAL A 237 4.67 0.62 -11.75
C VAL A 237 4.47 -0.73 -12.45
N VAL A 238 4.20 -0.73 -13.76
CA VAL A 238 4.00 -1.96 -14.54
C VAL A 238 5.31 -2.70 -14.82
N ASP A 239 6.40 -1.97 -15.01
CA ASP A 239 7.72 -2.51 -15.38
C ASP A 239 8.57 -2.95 -14.17
N THR A 240 8.12 -2.67 -12.94
CA THR A 240 8.79 -3.09 -11.69
C THR A 240 8.49 -4.55 -11.38
#